data_AF-A0A401RLL2-F1
#
_entry.id   AF-A0A401RLL2-F1
#
_cell.length_a   1.000
_cell.length_b   1.000
_cell.length_c   1.000
_cell.angle_alpha   90.00
_cell.angle_beta   90.00
_cell.angle_gamma   90.00
#
_symmetry.space_group_name_H-M   'P 1'
#
loop_
_entity.id
_entity.type
_entity.pdbx_description
1 polymer ?
#
loop_
_entity_poly.entity_id
_entity_poly.type
_entity_poly.pdbx_seq_one_letter_code
_entity_poly.pdbx_strand_id
1 'polypeptide(L)'
;MFGYGPVSGLEAQLLGNVVRKERPELEEQKDSLVMNIAAGKKKLKELEDEILRLLNEATGSLLDDVQLVNTLQTSKVTATEVAEQIESSETTEVKIDSAREGYRSCAERASILFFVLNDMGKIDPMYQFSLDAYIDLFNLSIEKSKRSPKLQERITNLNEYHTYAVYRYTCRGLFERHKLLFSFQMCIKILEVAGKLNMDEYNFFLRGGVVLDREEQMDNPCPSWLADVNWDNITELDKLTNFHGIMNSFEQYPKDWHAWYTNAEPETAVLPVEWDNTCNELQRMLIVRSLRQDRIAFCVTSFIVNNLGSKFVEPPVLDMRSVIDDSNSRTPLIFVLSPGVDPTNSLLQLAEYSGMANSFLALSLGQGQAPIATRMITEGVTEGNWVFLANCHLSLSWMPQLDKLIEQLQVQDPHPNFRLWISSSPHPDFPVSILQTSIKMTTEPPKGIKANMKRLYNLLTDQQFKRCSKPRKFKKLLFALCFFHSILLERKKFQQLGWNIVYGFNDSDFEVSENLLSIYLDEYDVTPWDALKYLIAGVNYGGHVTDDWDRRLLSTYINDYFCDKAVTTPYYK
;
A
#
# COMPACT_ATOMS: atom_id res chain seq x y z
N MET A 1 -33.19 3.18 -15.34
CA MET A 1 -32.73 4.19 -14.38
C MET A 1 -32.19 3.44 -13.17
N PHE A 2 -30.94 2.98 -13.24
CA PHE A 2 -30.35 2.14 -12.21
C PHE A 2 -29.38 2.99 -11.39
N GLY A 3 -29.71 3.16 -10.10
CA GLY A 3 -28.80 3.73 -9.11
C GLY A 3 -27.72 2.71 -8.77
N TYR A 4 -26.70 2.60 -9.61
CA TYR A 4 -25.46 1.90 -9.27
C TYR A 4 -24.54 2.89 -8.57
N GLY A 5 -24.24 2.65 -7.30
CA GLY A 5 -23.19 3.38 -6.60
C GLY A 5 -21.83 3.19 -7.30
N PRO A 6 -20.85 4.09 -7.07
CA PRO A 6 -19.54 4.06 -7.74
C PRO A 6 -18.80 2.72 -7.62
N VAL A 7 -19.05 1.95 -6.54
CA VAL A 7 -18.46 0.61 -6.31
C VAL A 7 -18.92 -0.41 -7.34
N SER A 8 -20.21 -0.39 -7.71
CA SER A 8 -20.78 -1.34 -8.66
C SER A 8 -20.36 -1.03 -10.11
N GLY A 9 -20.13 0.25 -10.43
CA GLY A 9 -19.62 0.67 -11.74
C GLY A 9 -18.20 0.16 -12.02
N LEU A 10 -17.28 0.35 -11.06
CA LEU A 10 -15.90 -0.13 -11.19
C LEU A 10 -15.82 -1.66 -11.22
N GLU A 11 -16.60 -2.34 -10.38
CA GLU A 11 -16.68 -3.80 -10.40
C GLU A 11 -17.10 -4.32 -11.78
N ALA A 12 -18.12 -3.73 -12.41
CA ALA A 12 -18.55 -4.11 -13.75
C ALA A 12 -17.46 -3.89 -14.81
N GLN A 13 -16.71 -2.79 -14.71
CA GLN A 13 -15.57 -2.51 -15.58
C GLN A 13 -14.46 -3.56 -15.43
N LEU A 14 -14.07 -3.87 -14.17
CA LEU A 14 -13.04 -4.86 -13.88
C LEU A 14 -13.48 -6.28 -14.28
N LEU A 15 -14.77 -6.58 -14.19
CA LEU A 15 -15.35 -7.82 -14.69
C LEU A 15 -15.17 -7.94 -16.21
N GLY A 16 -15.45 -6.87 -16.96
CA GLY A 16 -15.17 -6.83 -18.40
C GLY A 16 -13.69 -7.08 -18.71
N ASN A 17 -12.79 -6.45 -17.95
CA ASN A 17 -11.34 -6.62 -18.15
C ASN A 17 -10.86 -8.05 -17.92
N VAL A 18 -11.29 -8.70 -16.83
CA VAL A 18 -10.88 -10.10 -16.55
C VAL A 18 -11.49 -11.07 -17.56
N VAL A 19 -12.75 -10.89 -17.94
CA VAL A 19 -13.40 -11.74 -18.95
C VAL A 19 -12.70 -11.58 -20.30
N ARG A 20 -12.40 -10.36 -20.74
CA ARG A 20 -11.70 -10.09 -22.00
C ARG A 20 -10.32 -10.78 -22.06
N LYS A 21 -9.61 -10.86 -20.93
CA LYS A 21 -8.27 -11.49 -20.85
C LYS A 21 -8.32 -13.01 -20.68
N GLU A 22 -9.34 -13.56 -20.00
CA GLU A 22 -9.47 -15.00 -19.75
C GLU A 22 -10.26 -15.74 -20.82
N ARG A 23 -11.30 -15.10 -21.36
CA ARG A 23 -12.24 -15.63 -22.35
C ARG A 23 -12.63 -14.54 -23.36
N PRO A 24 -11.68 -14.12 -24.22
CA PRO A 24 -11.93 -13.07 -25.21
C PRO A 24 -13.15 -13.37 -26.10
N GLU A 25 -13.35 -14.63 -26.47
CA GLU A 25 -14.49 -15.09 -27.26
C GLU A 25 -15.85 -14.73 -26.63
N LEU A 26 -15.98 -14.81 -25.30
CA LEU A 26 -17.23 -14.45 -24.61
C LEU A 26 -17.48 -12.94 -24.63
N GLU A 27 -16.42 -12.14 -24.53
CA GLU A 27 -16.55 -10.69 -24.55
C GLU A 27 -16.86 -10.17 -25.96
N GLU A 28 -16.21 -10.72 -26.99
CA GLU A 28 -16.53 -10.41 -28.39
C GLU A 28 -17.96 -10.82 -28.76
N GLN A 29 -18.42 -11.98 -28.30
CA GLN A 29 -19.81 -12.41 -28.46
C GLN A 29 -20.77 -11.46 -27.75
N LYS A 30 -20.43 -10.98 -26.55
CA LYS A 30 -21.27 -9.99 -25.85
C LYS A 30 -21.33 -8.68 -26.61
N ASP A 31 -20.18 -8.13 -27.00
CA ASP A 31 -20.10 -6.82 -27.68
C ASP A 31 -20.90 -6.85 -28.99
N SER A 32 -20.77 -7.93 -29.78
CA SER A 32 -21.56 -8.11 -31.01
C SER A 32 -23.07 -8.23 -30.72
N LEU A 33 -23.45 -8.93 -29.66
CA LEU A 33 -24.84 -9.17 -29.31
C LEU A 33 -25.54 -7.90 -28.79
N VAL A 34 -24.84 -7.08 -28.00
CA VAL A 34 -25.31 -5.76 -27.56
C VAL A 34 -25.56 -4.84 -28.76
N MET A 35 -24.63 -4.81 -29.73
CA MET A 35 -24.78 -4.03 -30.95
C MET A 35 -25.97 -4.52 -31.80
N ASN A 36 -26.17 -5.83 -31.91
CA ASN A 36 -27.28 -6.43 -32.64
C ASN A 36 -28.64 -6.12 -31.98
N ILE A 37 -28.75 -6.22 -30.65
CA ILE A 37 -29.97 -5.87 -29.91
C ILE A 37 -30.29 -4.37 -30.09
N ALA A 38 -29.29 -3.50 -30.00
CA ALA A 38 -29.48 -2.06 -30.19
C ALA A 38 -29.94 -1.73 -31.62
N ALA A 39 -29.32 -2.35 -32.64
CA ALA A 39 -29.73 -2.22 -34.03
C ALA A 39 -31.14 -2.76 -34.28
N GLY A 40 -31.48 -3.92 -33.70
CA GLY A 40 -32.81 -4.53 -33.80
C GLY A 40 -33.89 -3.65 -33.15
N LYS A 41 -33.67 -3.14 -31.93
CA LYS A 41 -34.60 -2.22 -31.23
C LYS A 41 -34.82 -0.94 -32.01
N LYS A 42 -33.76 -0.38 -32.61
CA LYS A 42 -33.87 0.77 -33.52
C LYS A 42 -34.73 0.42 -34.74
N LYS A 43 -34.51 -0.74 -35.35
CA LYS A 43 -35.26 -1.18 -36.53
C LYS A 43 -36.75 -1.41 -36.24
N LEU A 44 -37.08 -1.98 -35.09
CA LEU A 44 -38.45 -2.13 -34.62
C LEU A 44 -39.16 -0.78 -34.51
N LYS A 45 -38.49 0.21 -33.89
CA LYS A 45 -39.04 1.55 -33.76
C LYS A 45 -39.25 2.23 -35.12
N GLU A 46 -38.29 2.09 -36.04
CA GLU A 46 -38.44 2.60 -37.41
C GLU A 46 -39.63 1.95 -38.14
N LEU A 47 -39.85 0.64 -37.95
CA LEU A 47 -40.99 -0.06 -38.52
C LEU A 47 -42.32 0.38 -37.89
N GLU A 48 -42.37 0.60 -36.58
CA GLU A 48 -43.54 1.14 -35.88
C GLU A 48 -43.88 2.56 -36.37
N ASP A 49 -42.88 3.45 -36.45
CA ASP A 49 -43.04 4.82 -36.93
C ASP A 49 -43.52 4.83 -38.39
N GLU A 50 -43.01 3.94 -39.23
CA GLU A 50 -43.44 3.80 -40.63
C GLU A 50 -44.87 3.28 -40.75
N ILE A 51 -45.26 2.29 -39.94
CA ILE A 51 -46.65 1.80 -39.88
C ILE A 51 -47.60 2.93 -39.45
N LEU A 52 -47.23 3.70 -38.43
CA LEU A 52 -48.02 4.85 -37.95
C LEU A 52 -48.16 5.93 -39.01
N ARG A 53 -47.07 6.24 -39.74
CA ARG A 53 -47.07 7.20 -40.85
C ARG A 53 -48.01 6.76 -41.96
N LEU A 54 -47.87 5.51 -42.40
CA LEU A 54 -48.70 4.91 -43.46
C LEU A 54 -50.19 4.88 -43.08
N LEU A 55 -50.52 4.64 -41.80
CA LEU A 55 -51.91 4.69 -41.29
C LEU A 55 -52.47 6.12 -41.21
N ASN A 56 -51.63 7.12 -40.93
CA ASN A 56 -52.03 8.52 -40.79
C ASN A 56 -52.18 9.24 -42.15
N GLU A 57 -51.36 8.86 -43.13
CA GLU A 57 -51.40 9.40 -44.51
C GLU A 57 -52.52 8.76 -45.36
N ALA A 58 -53.05 7.61 -44.95
CA ALA A 58 -54.14 6.92 -45.63
C ALA A 58 -55.45 7.73 -45.58
N THR A 59 -55.93 8.18 -46.75
CA THR A 59 -57.21 8.91 -46.88
C THR A 59 -58.21 8.07 -47.67
N GLY A 60 -59.23 7.54 -47.00
CA GLY A 60 -60.25 6.65 -47.59
C GLY A 60 -60.35 5.29 -46.89
N SER A 61 -61.02 4.32 -47.52
CA SER A 61 -61.16 2.95 -46.99
C SER A 61 -59.81 2.21 -47.10
N LEU A 62 -59.24 1.84 -45.95
CA LEU A 62 -57.98 1.09 -45.81
C LEU A 62 -57.97 -0.25 -46.58
N LEU A 63 -59.14 -0.80 -46.90
CA LEU A 63 -59.29 -2.05 -47.64
C LEU A 63 -59.14 -1.89 -49.16
N ASP A 64 -59.23 -0.65 -49.67
CA ASP A 64 -59.20 -0.38 -51.11
C ASP A 64 -57.77 -0.09 -51.61
N ASP A 65 -56.83 0.20 -50.71
CA ASP A 65 -55.40 0.41 -51.03
C ASP A 65 -54.59 -0.88 -50.84
N VAL A 66 -54.56 -1.69 -51.90
CA VAL A 66 -53.85 -2.97 -51.94
C VAL A 66 -52.33 -2.81 -51.73
N GLN A 67 -51.75 -1.67 -52.12
CA GLN A 67 -50.31 -1.40 -51.88
C GLN A 67 -50.04 -1.12 -50.41
N LEU A 68 -50.89 -0.32 -49.77
CA LEU A 68 -50.79 -0.05 -48.34
C LEU A 68 -50.95 -1.33 -47.50
N VAL A 69 -51.93 -2.18 -47.84
CA VAL A 69 -52.15 -3.47 -47.16
C VAL A 69 -50.94 -4.39 -47.30
N ASN A 70 -50.35 -4.52 -48.50
CA ASN A 70 -49.16 -5.34 -48.70
C ASN A 70 -47.92 -4.80 -47.98
N THR A 71 -47.77 -3.48 -47.91
CA THR A 71 -46.65 -2.83 -47.22
C THR A 71 -46.78 -3.00 -45.71
N LEU A 72 -47.99 -2.82 -45.15
CA LEU A 72 -48.29 -3.08 -43.73
C LEU A 72 -48.07 -4.55 -43.36
N GLN A 73 -48.50 -5.48 -44.23
CA GLN A 73 -48.29 -6.92 -44.04
C GLN A 73 -46.79 -7.25 -44.00
N THR A 74 -46.01 -6.71 -44.94
CA THR A 74 -44.56 -6.93 -45.02
C THR A 74 -43.84 -6.35 -43.80
N SER A 75 -44.15 -5.10 -43.44
CA SER A 75 -43.58 -4.44 -42.25
C SER A 75 -43.93 -5.17 -40.96
N LYS A 76 -45.14 -5.72 -40.84
CA LYS A 76 -45.55 -6.55 -39.69
C LYS A 76 -44.79 -7.86 -39.61
N VAL A 77 -44.60 -8.56 -40.72
CA VAL A 77 -43.79 -9.80 -40.77
C VAL A 77 -42.35 -9.50 -40.36
N THR A 78 -41.72 -8.50 -40.96
CA THR A 78 -40.34 -8.10 -40.61
C THR A 78 -40.22 -7.63 -39.15
N ALA A 79 -41.21 -6.91 -38.61
CA ALA A 79 -41.21 -6.52 -37.20
C ALA A 79 -41.30 -7.73 -36.27
N THR A 80 -42.07 -8.75 -36.64
CA THR A 80 -42.19 -10.00 -35.87
C THR A 80 -40.88 -10.78 -35.91
N GLU A 81 -40.25 -10.92 -37.08
CA GLU A 81 -38.94 -11.58 -37.23
C GLU A 81 -37.84 -10.88 -36.43
N VAL A 82 -37.79 -9.54 -36.46
CA VAL A 82 -36.82 -8.76 -35.67
C VAL A 82 -37.09 -8.92 -34.17
N ALA A 83 -38.35 -8.96 -33.75
CA ALA A 83 -38.72 -9.19 -32.35
C ALA A 83 -38.27 -10.57 -31.86
N GLU A 84 -38.53 -11.64 -32.63
CA GLU A 84 -38.07 -13.00 -32.33
C GLU A 84 -36.52 -13.09 -32.29
N GLN A 85 -35.84 -12.39 -33.21
CA GLN A 85 -34.38 -12.32 -33.23
C GLN A 85 -33.83 -11.61 -31.98
N ILE A 86 -34.47 -10.52 -31.53
CA ILE A 86 -34.10 -9.83 -30.28
C ILE A 86 -34.31 -10.75 -29.09
N GLU A 87 -35.44 -11.47 -29.00
CA GLU A 87 -35.72 -12.39 -27.89
C GLU A 87 -34.68 -13.52 -27.81
N SER A 88 -34.30 -14.10 -28.97
CA SER A 88 -33.23 -15.12 -29.03
C SER A 88 -31.86 -14.56 -28.64
N SER A 89 -31.59 -13.31 -29.01
CA SER A 89 -30.35 -12.60 -28.65
C SER A 89 -30.32 -12.32 -27.15
N GLU A 90 -31.40 -11.80 -26.56
CA GLU A 90 -31.54 -11.55 -25.12
C GLU A 90 -31.39 -12.86 -24.31
N THR A 91 -31.95 -13.98 -24.79
CA THR A 91 -31.75 -15.29 -24.15
C THR A 91 -30.27 -15.73 -24.19
N THR A 92 -29.57 -15.42 -25.27
CA THR A 92 -28.14 -15.72 -25.43
C THR A 92 -27.28 -14.78 -24.57
N GLU A 93 -27.68 -13.52 -24.43
CA GLU A 93 -27.08 -12.53 -23.52
C GLU A 93 -27.06 -13.06 -22.09
N VAL A 94 -28.20 -13.57 -21.62
CA VAL A 94 -28.31 -14.12 -20.25
C VAL A 94 -27.35 -15.30 -20.04
N LYS A 95 -27.16 -16.15 -21.05
CA LYS A 95 -26.20 -17.28 -20.96
C LYS A 95 -24.75 -16.78 -20.92
N ILE A 96 -24.41 -15.78 -21.74
CA ILE A 96 -23.08 -15.17 -21.75
C ILE A 96 -22.81 -14.46 -20.42
N ASP A 97 -23.78 -13.71 -19.91
CA ASP A 97 -23.68 -13.04 -18.63
C ASP A 97 -23.51 -14.05 -17.50
N SER A 98 -24.29 -15.12 -17.47
CA SER A 98 -24.09 -16.20 -16.48
C SER A 98 -22.68 -16.81 -16.53
N ALA A 99 -22.04 -16.89 -17.71
CA ALA A 99 -20.67 -17.36 -17.82
C ALA A 99 -19.65 -16.30 -17.32
N ARG A 100 -19.94 -15.01 -17.52
CA ARG A 100 -19.15 -13.89 -16.99
C ARG A 100 -19.22 -13.81 -15.47
N GLU A 101 -20.40 -14.04 -14.89
CA GLU A 101 -20.65 -14.03 -13.44
C GLU A 101 -19.69 -14.95 -12.68
N GLY A 102 -19.20 -16.02 -13.33
CA GLY A 102 -18.15 -16.87 -12.77
C GLY A 102 -16.90 -16.11 -12.32
N TYR A 103 -16.55 -14.99 -12.96
CA TYR A 103 -15.40 -14.16 -12.61
C TYR A 103 -15.73 -12.96 -11.70
N ARG A 104 -17.00 -12.78 -11.30
CA ARG A 104 -17.41 -11.62 -10.50
C ARG A 104 -16.63 -11.49 -9.21
N SER A 105 -16.35 -12.59 -8.53
CA SER A 105 -15.55 -12.60 -7.29
C SER A 105 -14.14 -12.01 -7.46
N CYS A 106 -13.54 -12.13 -8.66
CA CYS A 106 -12.26 -11.47 -8.97
C CYS A 106 -12.43 -9.97 -9.11
N ALA A 107 -13.48 -9.54 -9.81
CA ALA A 107 -13.77 -8.13 -10.04
C ALA A 107 -14.16 -7.42 -8.74
N GLU A 108 -14.96 -8.07 -7.88
CA GLU A 108 -15.31 -7.61 -6.55
C GLU A 108 -14.05 -7.46 -5.68
N ARG A 109 -13.17 -8.46 -5.66
CA ARG A 109 -11.89 -8.40 -4.95
C ARG A 109 -11.06 -7.20 -5.39
N ALA A 110 -10.89 -6.99 -6.69
CA ALA A 110 -10.14 -5.87 -7.23
C ALA A 110 -10.83 -4.53 -6.89
N SER A 111 -12.15 -4.43 -7.05
CA SER A 111 -12.92 -3.23 -6.67
C SER A 111 -12.68 -2.83 -5.21
N ILE A 112 -12.79 -3.79 -4.27
CA ILE A 112 -12.51 -3.57 -2.84
C ILE A 112 -11.10 -2.98 -2.64
N LEU A 113 -10.09 -3.61 -3.25
CA LEU A 113 -8.69 -3.20 -3.09
C LEU A 113 -8.42 -1.81 -3.64
N PHE A 114 -9.07 -1.43 -4.74
CA PHE A 114 -9.00 -0.07 -5.27
C PHE A 114 -9.57 0.96 -4.29
N PHE A 115 -10.72 0.68 -3.67
CA PHE A 115 -11.28 1.62 -2.69
C PHE A 115 -10.42 1.72 -1.43
N VAL A 116 -9.83 0.61 -0.96
CA VAL A 116 -8.84 0.65 0.13
C VAL A 116 -7.64 1.50 -0.26
N LEU A 117 -7.14 1.37 -1.49
CA LEU A 117 -6.05 2.16 -2.02
C LEU A 117 -6.40 3.66 -2.05
N ASN A 118 -7.59 3.99 -2.55
CA ASN A 118 -8.07 5.36 -2.64
C ASN A 118 -8.29 6.02 -1.26
N ASP A 119 -8.74 5.23 -0.28
CA ASP A 119 -8.90 5.69 1.11
C ASP A 119 -7.57 6.12 1.75
N MET A 120 -6.44 5.61 1.28
CA MET A 120 -5.12 6.04 1.77
C MET A 120 -4.86 7.53 1.52
N GLY A 121 -5.49 8.14 0.50
CA GLY A 121 -5.40 9.58 0.27
C GLY A 121 -5.96 10.43 1.42
N LYS A 122 -6.78 9.85 2.31
CA LYS A 122 -7.26 10.50 3.55
C LYS A 122 -6.21 10.52 4.66
N ILE A 123 -5.20 9.65 4.58
CA ILE A 123 -4.15 9.50 5.59
C ILE A 123 -2.99 10.47 5.30
N ASP A 124 -2.61 10.60 4.04
CA ASP A 124 -1.55 11.51 3.60
C ASP A 124 -1.86 12.06 2.20
N PRO A 125 -1.72 13.39 1.96
CA PRO A 125 -2.02 13.98 0.66
C PRO A 125 -1.20 13.41 -0.49
N MET A 126 -0.02 12.81 -0.22
CA MET A 126 0.81 12.17 -1.24
C MET A 126 0.30 10.79 -1.69
N TYR A 127 -0.69 10.21 -1.01
CA TYR A 127 -1.21 8.86 -1.29
C TYR A 127 -2.32 8.86 -2.34
N GLN A 128 -2.06 9.50 -3.49
CA GLN A 128 -3.02 9.62 -4.59
C GLN A 128 -2.71 8.63 -5.71
N PHE A 129 -3.58 7.66 -5.96
CA PHE A 129 -3.33 6.62 -6.96
C PHE A 129 -4.29 6.76 -8.14
N SER A 130 -3.78 6.59 -9.36
CA SER A 130 -4.60 6.59 -10.57
C SER A 130 -5.39 5.29 -10.71
N LEU A 131 -6.63 5.41 -11.19
CA LEU A 131 -7.43 4.26 -11.61
C LEU A 131 -6.80 3.53 -12.80
N ASP A 132 -6.22 4.26 -13.75
CA ASP A 132 -5.59 3.66 -14.94
C ASP A 132 -4.38 2.80 -14.54
N ALA A 133 -3.51 3.33 -13.68
CA ALA A 133 -2.37 2.59 -13.15
C ALA A 133 -2.81 1.35 -12.35
N TYR A 134 -3.94 1.45 -11.64
CA TYR A 134 -4.53 0.31 -10.93
C TYR A 134 -5.06 -0.76 -11.90
N ILE A 135 -5.75 -0.36 -12.97
CA ILE A 135 -6.25 -1.25 -14.01
C ILE A 135 -5.08 -1.97 -14.71
N ASP A 136 -3.99 -1.26 -15.00
CA ASP A 136 -2.78 -1.85 -15.57
C ASP A 136 -2.17 -2.90 -14.62
N LEU A 137 -2.09 -2.60 -13.32
CA LEU A 137 -1.65 -3.56 -12.31
C LEU A 137 -2.57 -4.79 -12.24
N PHE A 138 -3.88 -4.60 -12.37
CA PHE A 138 -4.85 -5.69 -12.42
C PHE A 138 -4.68 -6.57 -13.67
N ASN A 139 -4.53 -5.96 -14.84
CA ASN A 139 -4.24 -6.68 -16.09
C ASN A 139 -2.94 -7.48 -16.01
N LEU A 140 -1.88 -6.87 -15.47
CA LEU A 140 -0.60 -7.55 -15.24
C LEU A 140 -0.74 -8.71 -14.25
N SER A 141 -1.61 -8.57 -13.24
CA SER A 141 -1.91 -9.62 -12.27
C SER A 141 -2.63 -10.80 -12.92
N ILE A 142 -3.55 -10.54 -13.86
CA ILE A 142 -4.20 -11.59 -14.64
C ILE A 142 -3.17 -12.36 -15.46
N GLU A 143 -2.23 -11.68 -16.09
CA GLU A 143 -1.20 -12.31 -16.92
C GLU A 143 -0.20 -13.15 -16.11
N LYS A 144 0.32 -12.61 -15.00
CA LYS A 144 1.41 -13.22 -14.21
C LYS A 144 0.94 -14.25 -13.19
N SER A 145 -0.33 -14.24 -12.80
CA SER A 145 -0.87 -15.20 -11.83
C SER A 145 -0.92 -16.63 -12.38
N LYS A 146 -0.82 -17.62 -11.49
CA LYS A 146 -0.84 -19.04 -11.85
C LYS A 146 -2.15 -19.42 -12.55
N ARG A 147 -2.05 -19.92 -13.80
CA ARG A 147 -3.19 -20.43 -14.58
C ARG A 147 -3.69 -21.77 -14.00
N SER A 148 -5.00 -22.00 -14.06
CA SER A 148 -5.61 -23.29 -13.75
C SER A 148 -6.81 -23.52 -14.68
N PRO A 149 -7.05 -24.76 -15.16
CA PRO A 149 -8.24 -25.09 -15.95
C PRO A 149 -9.53 -25.09 -15.10
N LYS A 150 -9.41 -25.20 -13.77
CA LYS A 150 -10.56 -25.13 -12.86
C LYS A 150 -10.85 -23.68 -12.50
N LEU A 151 -12.04 -23.20 -12.86
CA LEU A 151 -12.43 -21.80 -12.67
C LEU A 151 -12.22 -21.32 -11.21
N GLN A 152 -12.66 -22.10 -10.22
CA GLN A 152 -12.51 -21.71 -8.80
C GLN A 152 -11.05 -21.61 -8.33
N GLU A 153 -10.20 -22.52 -8.78
CA GLU A 153 -8.76 -22.45 -8.48
C GLU A 153 -8.11 -21.26 -9.20
N ARG A 154 -8.53 -20.97 -10.45
CA ARG A 154 -8.08 -19.81 -11.19
C ARG A 154 -8.43 -18.50 -10.48
N ILE A 155 -9.67 -18.37 -10.01
CA ILE A 155 -10.16 -17.23 -9.22
C ILE A 155 -9.33 -17.05 -7.95
N THR A 156 -9.05 -18.14 -7.23
CA THR A 156 -8.25 -18.10 -6.01
C THR A 156 -6.84 -17.59 -6.31
N ASN A 157 -6.17 -18.16 -7.34
CA ASN A 157 -4.83 -17.73 -7.76
C ASN A 157 -4.79 -16.26 -8.20
N LEU A 158 -5.82 -15.79 -8.91
CA LEU A 158 -5.97 -14.40 -9.33
C LEU A 158 -6.08 -13.47 -8.11
N ASN A 159 -6.99 -13.79 -7.20
CA ASN A 159 -7.23 -13.00 -6.00
C ASN A 159 -5.99 -12.94 -5.10
N GLU A 160 -5.33 -14.07 -4.86
CA GLU A 160 -4.11 -14.11 -4.04
C GLU A 160 -2.96 -13.32 -4.65
N TYR A 161 -2.74 -13.47 -5.96
CA TYR A 161 -1.68 -12.74 -6.66
C TYR A 161 -1.97 -11.24 -6.66
N HIS A 162 -3.18 -10.86 -7.08
CA HIS A 162 -3.53 -9.45 -7.20
C HIS A 162 -3.56 -8.74 -5.84
N THR A 163 -4.07 -9.38 -4.78
CA THR A 163 -4.04 -8.82 -3.42
C THR A 163 -2.61 -8.51 -2.98
N TYR A 164 -1.67 -9.42 -3.25
CA TYR A 164 -0.26 -9.19 -2.91
C TYR A 164 0.42 -8.18 -3.85
N ALA A 165 0.04 -8.13 -5.13
CA ALA A 165 0.55 -7.14 -6.08
C ALA A 165 0.15 -5.72 -5.66
N VAL A 166 -1.10 -5.51 -5.27
CA VAL A 166 -1.58 -4.24 -4.69
C VAL A 166 -0.81 -3.91 -3.42
N TYR A 167 -0.66 -4.87 -2.50
CA TYR A 167 0.11 -4.66 -1.27
C TYR A 167 1.53 -4.15 -1.55
N ARG A 168 2.27 -4.84 -2.43
CA ARG A 168 3.64 -4.45 -2.79
C ARG A 168 3.71 -3.09 -3.47
N TYR A 169 2.83 -2.86 -4.44
CA TYR A 169 2.79 -1.61 -5.20
C TYR A 169 2.52 -0.42 -4.27
N THR A 170 1.57 -0.54 -3.36
CA THR A 170 1.21 0.53 -2.44
C THR A 170 2.27 0.73 -1.36
N CYS A 171 2.77 -0.35 -0.73
CA CYS A 171 3.80 -0.25 0.31
C CYS A 171 5.11 0.39 -0.15
N ARG A 172 5.37 0.44 -1.46
CA ARG A 172 6.48 1.18 -2.03
C ARG A 172 6.36 2.69 -1.75
N GLY A 173 5.16 3.25 -1.86
CA GLY A 173 4.87 4.68 -1.70
C GLY A 173 4.33 5.09 -0.32
N LEU A 174 4.10 4.14 0.59
CA LEU A 174 3.63 4.43 1.95
C LEU A 174 4.79 4.56 2.93
N PHE A 175 4.67 5.52 3.85
CA PHE A 175 5.54 5.61 5.03
C PHE A 175 5.37 4.38 5.92
N GLU A 176 6.45 3.99 6.61
CA GLU A 176 6.48 2.77 7.44
C GLU A 176 5.39 2.76 8.53
N ARG A 177 5.02 3.94 9.04
CA ARG A 177 3.94 4.08 10.02
C ARG A 177 2.54 3.70 9.50
N HIS A 178 2.32 3.72 8.19
CA HIS A 178 1.00 3.49 7.58
C HIS A 178 0.85 2.10 6.95
N LYS A 179 1.94 1.33 6.80
CA LYS A 179 1.90 0.01 6.14
C LYS A 179 1.04 -1.02 6.88
N LEU A 180 1.15 -1.06 8.22
CA LEU A 180 0.31 -1.97 9.02
C LEU A 180 -1.18 -1.58 8.95
N LEU A 181 -1.47 -0.27 9.01
CA LEU A 181 -2.84 0.26 8.86
C LEU A 181 -3.44 -0.16 7.51
N PHE A 182 -2.70 0.02 6.42
CA PHE A 182 -3.14 -0.37 5.08
C PHE A 182 -3.41 -1.87 4.98
N SER A 183 -2.51 -2.70 5.52
CA SER A 183 -2.66 -4.15 5.55
C SER A 183 -3.89 -4.59 6.35
N PHE A 184 -4.12 -3.94 7.49
CA PHE A 184 -5.28 -4.18 8.32
C PHE A 184 -6.57 -3.78 7.60
N GLN A 185 -6.61 -2.60 6.96
CA GLN A 185 -7.76 -2.13 6.20
C GLN A 185 -8.09 -3.07 5.03
N MET A 186 -7.07 -3.55 4.29
CA MET A 186 -7.26 -4.58 3.26
C MET A 186 -7.92 -5.83 3.85
N CYS A 187 -7.37 -6.36 4.96
CA CYS A 187 -7.89 -7.55 5.63
C CYS A 187 -9.35 -7.38 6.07
N ILE A 188 -9.65 -6.29 6.75
CA ILE A 188 -11.00 -5.97 7.24
C ILE A 188 -11.98 -5.85 6.08
N LYS A 189 -11.68 -5.07 5.04
CA LYS A 189 -12.60 -4.88 3.90
C LYS A 189 -12.85 -6.18 3.13
N ILE A 190 -11.85 -7.04 3.05
CA ILE A 190 -11.99 -8.38 2.48
C ILE A 190 -12.95 -9.25 3.32
N LEU A 191 -12.81 -9.22 4.65
CA LEU A 191 -13.65 -10.02 5.56
C LEU A 191 -15.07 -9.47 5.69
N GLU A 192 -15.23 -8.14 5.65
CA GLU A 192 -16.52 -7.44 5.64
C GLU A 192 -17.37 -7.90 4.45
N VAL A 193 -16.84 -7.82 3.23
CA VAL A 193 -17.58 -8.25 2.02
C VAL A 193 -17.81 -9.76 2.00
N ALA A 194 -16.88 -10.55 2.57
CA ALA A 194 -17.08 -11.99 2.73
C ALA A 194 -18.13 -12.37 3.80
N GLY A 195 -18.71 -11.40 4.52
CA GLY A 195 -19.68 -11.64 5.59
C GLY A 195 -19.07 -12.33 6.82
N LYS A 196 -17.75 -12.26 7.00
CA LYS A 196 -17.01 -12.91 8.11
C LYS A 196 -16.65 -11.95 9.24
N LEU A 197 -17.16 -10.72 9.21
CA LEU A 197 -16.88 -9.68 10.18
C LEU A 197 -18.16 -9.21 10.84
N ASN A 198 -18.21 -9.25 12.17
CA ASN A 198 -19.29 -8.61 12.90
C ASN A 198 -19.03 -7.09 12.95
N MET A 199 -19.91 -6.32 12.32
CA MET A 199 -19.72 -4.87 12.19
C MET A 199 -19.92 -4.11 13.49
N ASP A 200 -20.75 -4.60 14.43
CA ASP A 200 -20.93 -3.97 15.74
C ASP A 200 -19.66 -4.14 16.58
N GLU A 201 -19.10 -5.36 16.58
CA GLU A 201 -17.80 -5.66 17.20
C GLU A 201 -16.66 -4.84 16.58
N TYR A 202 -16.63 -4.72 15.25
CA TYR A 202 -15.61 -3.91 14.56
C TYR A 202 -15.77 -2.41 14.85
N ASN A 203 -17.00 -1.89 14.91
CA ASN A 203 -17.25 -0.51 15.29
C ASN A 203 -16.80 -0.23 16.72
N PHE A 204 -17.01 -1.18 17.64
CA PHE A 204 -16.47 -1.11 19.00
C PHE A 204 -14.94 -1.10 18.99
N PHE A 205 -14.28 -1.96 18.20
CA PHE A 205 -12.82 -1.97 18.08
C PHE A 205 -12.24 -0.58 17.74
N LEU A 206 -12.88 0.12 16.80
CA LEU A 206 -12.46 1.43 16.33
C LEU A 206 -12.71 2.54 17.36
N ARG A 207 -13.88 2.55 18.00
CA ARG A 207 -14.33 3.66 18.85
C ARG A 207 -13.99 3.47 20.33
N GLY A 208 -13.91 2.22 20.79
CA GLY A 208 -13.92 1.87 22.21
C GLY A 208 -15.29 2.06 22.85
N GLY A 209 -15.37 1.85 24.16
CA GLY A 209 -16.54 2.14 24.97
C GLY A 209 -16.71 3.64 25.20
N VAL A 210 -17.88 4.16 24.87
CA VAL A 210 -18.30 5.52 25.21
C VAL A 210 -19.52 5.42 26.12
N VAL A 211 -19.32 5.68 27.41
CA VAL A 211 -20.40 5.66 28.40
C VAL A 211 -21.18 6.97 28.30
N LEU A 212 -22.43 6.89 27.82
CA LEU A 212 -23.34 8.03 27.70
C LEU A 212 -24.02 8.40 29.02
N ASP A 213 -24.34 7.39 29.82
CA ASP A 213 -24.99 7.53 31.12
C ASP A 213 -24.24 6.67 32.14
N ARG A 214 -23.78 7.30 33.21
CA ARG A 214 -23.04 6.65 34.31
C ARG A 214 -23.94 6.23 35.46
N GLU A 215 -25.20 6.69 35.51
CA GLU A 215 -26.09 6.42 36.63
C GLU A 215 -26.46 4.92 36.73
N GLU A 216 -26.58 4.23 35.60
CA GLU A 216 -26.89 2.79 35.53
C GLU A 216 -25.63 1.90 35.39
N GLN A 217 -24.44 2.50 35.37
CA GLN A 217 -23.20 1.75 35.20
C GLN A 217 -22.82 1.03 36.49
N MET A 218 -22.43 -0.24 36.39
CA MET A 218 -21.90 -0.98 37.54
C MET A 218 -20.59 -0.36 38.03
N ASP A 219 -20.45 -0.22 39.35
CA ASP A 219 -19.20 0.24 39.97
C ASP A 219 -18.03 -0.68 39.59
N ASN A 220 -16.86 -0.08 39.40
CA ASN A 220 -15.63 -0.81 39.09
C ASN A 220 -15.29 -1.78 40.24
N PRO A 221 -15.31 -3.11 40.02
CA PRO A 221 -15.00 -4.09 41.07
C PRO A 221 -13.50 -4.16 41.38
N CYS A 222 -12.66 -3.55 40.54
CA CYS A 222 -11.19 -3.63 40.59
C CYS A 222 -10.49 -2.25 40.66
N PRO A 223 -10.94 -1.30 41.52
CA PRO A 223 -10.48 0.09 41.47
C PRO A 223 -9.00 0.27 41.86
N SER A 224 -8.39 -0.73 42.50
CA SER A 224 -6.98 -0.69 42.90
C SER A 224 -5.99 -0.75 41.74
N TRP A 225 -6.40 -1.30 40.59
CA TRP A 225 -5.50 -1.54 39.46
C TRP A 225 -6.13 -1.29 38.08
N LEU A 226 -7.47 -1.34 37.96
CA LEU A 226 -8.18 -1.05 36.73
C LEU A 226 -8.65 0.39 36.72
N ALA A 227 -8.15 1.20 35.78
CA ALA A 227 -8.58 2.58 35.62
C ALA A 227 -10.04 2.67 35.15
N ASP A 228 -10.76 3.71 35.56
CA ASP A 228 -12.17 3.90 35.21
C ASP A 228 -12.40 3.94 33.70
N VAL A 229 -11.48 4.52 32.91
CA VAL A 229 -11.57 4.51 31.45
C VAL A 229 -11.53 3.09 30.89
N ASN A 230 -10.74 2.20 31.47
CA ASN A 230 -10.69 0.80 31.03
C ASN A 230 -11.96 0.07 31.47
N TRP A 231 -12.49 0.39 32.65
CA TRP A 231 -13.77 -0.13 33.10
C TRP A 231 -14.94 0.32 32.21
N ASP A 232 -14.98 1.60 31.82
CA ASP A 232 -15.92 2.15 30.82
C ASP A 232 -15.91 1.33 29.53
N ASN A 233 -14.72 0.89 29.08
CA ASN A 233 -14.62 -0.01 27.93
C ASN A 233 -15.21 -1.39 28.21
N ILE A 234 -15.01 -1.97 29.39
CA ILE A 234 -15.57 -3.28 29.75
C ILE A 234 -17.09 -3.22 29.88
N THR A 235 -17.64 -2.18 30.51
CA THR A 235 -19.09 -2.03 30.69
C THR A 235 -19.80 -1.83 29.35
N GLU A 236 -19.21 -1.10 28.41
CA GLU A 236 -19.76 -0.98 27.05
C GLU A 236 -19.54 -2.25 26.22
N LEU A 237 -18.42 -2.96 26.43
CA LEU A 237 -18.16 -4.25 25.76
C LEU A 237 -19.23 -5.29 26.15
N ASP A 238 -19.63 -5.33 27.42
CA ASP A 238 -20.67 -6.24 27.93
C ASP A 238 -22.03 -6.07 27.24
N LYS A 239 -22.32 -4.91 26.65
CA LYS A 239 -23.55 -4.67 25.89
C LYS A 239 -23.59 -5.39 24.54
N LEU A 240 -22.44 -5.84 24.03
CA LEU A 240 -22.39 -6.62 22.79
C LEU A 240 -22.85 -8.05 23.05
N THR A 241 -23.63 -8.60 22.11
CA THR A 241 -24.31 -9.91 22.24
C THR A 241 -23.38 -11.04 22.69
N ASN A 242 -22.13 -11.06 22.19
CA ASN A 242 -21.16 -12.13 22.46
C ASN A 242 -20.30 -11.89 23.73
N PHE A 243 -20.52 -10.78 24.43
CA PHE A 243 -19.74 -10.36 25.60
C PHE A 243 -20.57 -10.20 26.88
N HIS A 244 -21.88 -10.45 26.83
CA HIS A 244 -22.73 -10.44 28.01
C HIS A 244 -22.16 -11.32 29.13
N GLY A 245 -21.98 -10.72 30.31
CA GLY A 245 -21.42 -11.39 31.48
C GLY A 245 -19.94 -11.14 31.70
N ILE A 246 -19.24 -10.40 30.81
CA ILE A 246 -17.84 -10.03 31.04
C ILE A 246 -17.70 -9.16 32.29
N MET A 247 -18.68 -8.28 32.57
CA MET A 247 -18.70 -7.51 33.83
C MET A 247 -18.70 -8.41 35.07
N ASN A 248 -19.58 -9.42 35.08
CA ASN A 248 -19.68 -10.39 36.18
C ASN A 248 -18.40 -11.22 36.33
N SER A 249 -17.71 -11.51 35.22
CA SER A 249 -16.43 -12.21 35.23
C SER A 249 -15.34 -11.43 35.98
N PHE A 250 -15.31 -10.09 35.84
CA PHE A 250 -14.37 -9.24 36.59
C PHE A 250 -14.68 -9.19 38.09
N GLU A 251 -15.95 -9.21 38.47
CA GLU A 251 -16.36 -9.25 39.88
C GLU A 251 -16.02 -10.60 40.53
N GLN A 252 -16.26 -11.70 39.83
CA GLN A 252 -16.03 -13.06 40.35
C GLN A 252 -14.55 -13.47 40.35
N TYR A 253 -13.78 -13.07 39.33
CA TYR A 253 -12.39 -13.51 39.11
C TYR A 253 -11.38 -12.35 39.00
N PRO A 254 -11.36 -11.39 39.96
CA PRO A 254 -10.53 -10.19 39.85
C PRO A 254 -9.02 -10.50 39.84
N LYS A 255 -8.59 -11.58 40.49
CA LYS A 255 -7.18 -11.99 40.55
C LYS A 255 -6.66 -12.52 39.21
N ASP A 256 -7.48 -13.29 38.49
CA ASP A 256 -7.11 -13.88 37.21
C ASP A 256 -7.04 -12.81 36.13
N TRP A 257 -8.00 -11.88 36.12
CA TRP A 257 -7.97 -10.71 35.26
C TRP A 257 -6.77 -9.80 35.55
N HIS A 258 -6.41 -9.59 36.82
CA HIS A 258 -5.21 -8.83 37.17
C HIS A 258 -3.92 -9.53 36.71
N ALA A 259 -3.83 -10.85 36.85
CA ALA A 259 -2.69 -11.64 36.36
C ALA A 259 -2.57 -11.56 34.83
N TRP A 260 -3.69 -11.64 34.11
CA TRP A 260 -3.71 -11.45 32.66
C TRP A 260 -3.32 -10.01 32.28
N TYR A 261 -3.90 -9.00 32.93
CA TYR A 261 -3.63 -7.58 32.68
C TYR A 261 -2.15 -7.21 32.89
N THR A 262 -1.51 -7.76 33.92
CA THR A 262 -0.09 -7.52 34.24
C THR A 262 0.90 -8.37 33.45
N ASN A 263 0.41 -9.31 32.62
CA ASN A 263 1.27 -10.08 31.73
C ASN A 263 1.99 -9.15 30.73
N ALA A 264 3.24 -9.46 30.38
CA ALA A 264 3.98 -8.72 29.36
C ALA A 264 3.40 -8.90 27.96
N GLU A 265 2.80 -10.07 27.69
CA GLU A 265 2.25 -10.48 26.39
C GLU A 265 0.81 -11.01 26.56
N PRO A 266 -0.13 -10.18 27.03
CA PRO A 266 -1.50 -10.60 27.33
C PRO A 266 -2.27 -11.06 26.07
N GLU A 267 -1.88 -10.58 24.89
CA GLU A 267 -2.54 -10.94 23.63
C GLU A 267 -2.32 -12.39 23.19
N THR A 268 -1.25 -13.04 23.68
CA THR A 268 -0.98 -14.47 23.48
C THR A 268 -1.29 -15.32 24.70
N ALA A 269 -1.52 -14.67 25.85
CA ALA A 269 -1.91 -15.34 27.07
C ALA A 269 -3.34 -15.89 26.99
N VAL A 270 -3.57 -17.00 27.69
CA VAL A 270 -4.89 -17.60 27.88
C VAL A 270 -5.81 -16.59 28.56
N LEU A 271 -6.98 -16.32 27.97
CA LEU A 271 -7.96 -15.43 28.60
C LEU A 271 -8.53 -16.08 29.88
N PRO A 272 -8.86 -15.29 30.91
CA PRO A 272 -9.44 -15.84 32.14
C PRO A 272 -10.73 -16.63 31.90
N VAL A 273 -10.90 -17.71 32.66
CA VAL A 273 -12.15 -18.49 32.76
C VAL A 273 -12.57 -19.10 31.40
N GLU A 274 -13.79 -18.81 30.93
CA GLU A 274 -14.37 -19.40 29.73
C GLU A 274 -14.08 -18.58 28.45
N TRP A 275 -13.62 -17.34 28.61
CA TRP A 275 -13.41 -16.38 27.52
C TRP A 275 -12.39 -16.85 26.48
N ASP A 276 -11.44 -17.70 26.86
CA ASP A 276 -10.45 -18.24 25.93
C ASP A 276 -11.06 -19.16 24.88
N ASN A 277 -12.09 -19.92 25.25
CA ASN A 277 -12.76 -20.88 24.39
C ASN A 277 -13.97 -20.28 23.64
N THR A 278 -14.55 -19.20 24.17
CA THR A 278 -15.72 -18.55 23.56
C THR A 278 -15.35 -17.46 22.58
N CYS A 279 -14.23 -16.75 22.79
CA CYS A 279 -13.82 -15.66 21.92
C CYS A 279 -13.09 -16.13 20.66
N ASN A 280 -13.55 -15.64 19.51
CA ASN A 280 -12.76 -15.66 18.29
C ASN A 280 -11.61 -14.63 18.32
N GLU A 281 -10.81 -14.59 17.26
CA GLU A 281 -9.64 -13.70 17.18
C GLU A 281 -10.00 -12.20 17.29
N LEU A 282 -11.05 -11.73 16.61
CA LEU A 282 -11.51 -10.35 16.71
C LEU A 282 -12.00 -10.05 18.12
N GLN A 283 -12.74 -10.97 18.73
CA GLN A 283 -13.28 -10.78 20.07
C GLN A 283 -12.18 -10.69 21.14
N ARG A 284 -11.13 -11.50 21.01
CA ARG A 284 -9.91 -11.35 21.83
C ARG A 284 -9.26 -9.99 21.63
N MET A 285 -9.21 -9.48 20.39
CA MET A 285 -8.73 -8.13 20.11
C MET A 285 -9.54 -7.05 20.83
N LEU A 286 -10.86 -7.22 20.98
CA LEU A 286 -11.71 -6.28 21.74
C LEU A 286 -11.36 -6.26 23.23
N ILE A 287 -11.12 -7.41 23.84
CA ILE A 287 -10.70 -7.49 25.25
C ILE A 287 -9.33 -6.81 25.44
N VAL A 288 -8.37 -7.10 24.56
CA VAL A 288 -7.07 -6.40 24.56
C VAL A 288 -7.26 -4.90 24.31
N ARG A 289 -8.19 -4.48 23.45
CA ARG A 289 -8.46 -3.07 23.14
C ARG A 289 -9.03 -2.32 24.35
N SER A 290 -9.84 -3.00 25.15
CA SER A 290 -10.44 -2.44 26.36
C SER A 290 -9.46 -2.31 27.53
N LEU A 291 -8.46 -3.19 27.60
CA LEU A 291 -7.57 -3.30 28.78
C LEU A 291 -6.11 -2.91 28.50
N ARG A 292 -5.56 -3.31 27.35
CA ARG A 292 -4.13 -3.24 27.01
C ARG A 292 -3.93 -2.72 25.58
N GLN A 293 -4.34 -1.48 25.36
CA GLN A 293 -4.24 -0.80 24.06
C GLN A 293 -2.82 -0.80 23.47
N ASP A 294 -1.80 -0.82 24.33
CA ASP A 294 -0.38 -0.91 23.95
C ASP A 294 -0.05 -2.18 23.15
N ARG A 295 -0.86 -3.25 23.31
CA ARG A 295 -0.66 -4.54 22.64
C ARG A 295 -1.46 -4.72 21.35
N ILE A 296 -2.26 -3.73 20.96
CA ILE A 296 -3.17 -3.86 19.80
C ILE A 296 -2.43 -4.06 18.48
N ALA A 297 -1.27 -3.41 18.30
CA ALA A 297 -0.47 -3.59 17.09
C ALA A 297 -0.05 -5.06 16.88
N PHE A 298 0.23 -5.81 17.96
CA PHE A 298 0.59 -7.23 17.89
C PHE A 298 -0.62 -8.09 17.55
N CYS A 299 -1.78 -7.77 18.10
CA CYS A 299 -3.02 -8.47 17.77
C CYS A 299 -3.40 -8.26 16.31
N VAL A 300 -3.35 -7.01 15.82
CA VAL A 300 -3.60 -6.67 14.41
C VAL A 300 -2.62 -7.39 13.48
N THR A 301 -1.35 -7.46 13.86
CA THR A 301 -0.33 -8.19 13.08
C THR A 301 -0.70 -9.68 12.97
N SER A 302 -1.04 -10.32 14.09
CA SER A 302 -1.45 -11.73 14.12
C SER A 302 -2.73 -11.97 13.32
N PHE A 303 -3.71 -11.08 13.45
CA PHE A 303 -4.97 -11.10 12.70
C PHE A 303 -4.75 -11.06 11.18
N ILE A 304 -3.84 -10.19 10.72
CA ILE A 304 -3.47 -10.14 9.30
C ILE A 304 -2.76 -11.43 8.88
N VAL A 305 -1.83 -11.96 9.69
CA VAL A 305 -1.11 -13.20 9.37
C VAL A 305 -2.07 -14.38 9.23
N ASN A 306 -3.05 -14.49 10.12
CA ASN A 306 -4.01 -15.61 10.11
C ASN A 306 -5.00 -15.53 8.94
N ASN A 307 -5.35 -14.33 8.47
CA ASN A 307 -6.36 -14.14 7.43
C ASN A 307 -5.78 -13.92 6.01
N LEU A 308 -4.63 -13.26 5.88
CA LEU A 308 -3.98 -12.94 4.60
C LEU A 308 -2.59 -13.60 4.44
N GLY A 309 -1.91 -13.89 5.54
CA GLY A 309 -0.57 -14.48 5.55
C GLY A 309 0.54 -13.51 5.97
N SER A 310 1.67 -14.06 6.43
CA SER A 310 2.80 -13.30 6.98
C SER A 310 3.41 -12.28 6.02
N LYS A 311 3.34 -12.52 4.71
CA LYS A 311 3.85 -11.61 3.67
C LYS A 311 3.19 -10.23 3.67
N PHE A 312 2.03 -10.06 4.32
CA PHE A 312 1.31 -8.78 4.43
C PHE A 312 1.72 -7.95 5.65
N VAL A 313 2.53 -8.50 6.56
CA VAL A 313 3.11 -7.75 7.69
C VAL A 313 4.62 -7.58 7.57
N GLU A 314 5.20 -8.09 6.48
CA GLU A 314 6.61 -7.96 6.13
C GLU A 314 6.72 -7.13 4.83
N PRO A 315 6.85 -5.80 4.92
CA PRO A 315 6.98 -4.96 3.74
C PRO A 315 8.15 -5.39 2.85
N PRO A 316 7.99 -5.42 1.52
CA PRO A 316 9.09 -5.71 0.62
C PRO A 316 10.17 -4.63 0.75
N VAL A 317 11.44 -5.04 0.69
CA VAL A 317 12.55 -4.10 0.58
C VAL A 317 12.41 -3.33 -0.74
N LEU A 318 12.54 -2.01 -0.68
CA LEU A 318 12.52 -1.16 -1.88
C LEU A 318 13.72 -1.53 -2.77
N ASP A 319 13.44 -1.99 -3.99
CA ASP A 319 14.43 -2.24 -5.02
C ASP A 319 14.33 -1.16 -6.11
N MET A 320 15.27 -0.22 -6.09
CA MET A 320 15.38 0.89 -7.04
C MET A 320 15.56 0.45 -8.50
N ARG A 321 15.95 -0.80 -8.77
CA ARG A 321 16.04 -1.34 -10.13
C ARG A 321 14.66 -1.74 -10.64
N SER A 322 13.92 -2.51 -9.85
CA SER A 322 12.53 -2.87 -10.18
C SER A 322 11.66 -1.62 -10.43
N VAL A 323 11.94 -0.54 -9.71
CA VAL A 323 11.35 0.78 -9.90
C VAL A 323 11.54 1.32 -11.31
N ILE A 324 12.74 1.18 -11.86
CA ILE A 324 13.08 1.64 -13.21
C ILE A 324 12.47 0.73 -14.27
N ASP A 325 12.51 -0.59 -14.04
CA ASP A 325 11.93 -1.59 -14.94
C ASP A 325 10.41 -1.41 -15.10
N ASP A 326 9.73 -0.98 -14.02
CA ASP A 326 8.30 -0.65 -14.02
C ASP A 326 8.00 0.75 -14.60
N SER A 327 9.02 1.56 -14.91
CA SER A 327 8.88 2.95 -15.37
C SER A 327 9.17 3.13 -16.87
N ASN A 328 8.65 4.21 -17.45
CA ASN A 328 8.93 4.60 -18.83
C ASN A 328 9.23 6.11 -18.92
N SER A 329 9.57 6.59 -20.12
CA SER A 329 9.91 8.00 -20.37
C SER A 329 8.74 8.98 -20.17
N ARG A 330 7.51 8.49 -20.00
CA ARG A 330 6.31 9.29 -19.74
C ARG A 330 5.88 9.29 -18.28
N THR A 331 6.45 8.41 -17.44
CA THR A 331 6.01 8.20 -16.06
C THR A 331 7.04 8.79 -15.10
N PRO A 332 6.73 9.91 -14.41
CA PRO A 332 7.66 10.47 -13.44
C PRO A 332 7.82 9.58 -12.21
N LEU A 333 8.93 9.76 -11.52
CA LEU A 333 9.35 8.98 -10.36
C LEU A 333 9.51 9.92 -9.17
N ILE A 334 8.73 9.71 -8.11
CA ILE A 334 8.69 10.63 -6.95
C ILE A 334 9.23 9.95 -5.69
N PHE A 335 10.27 10.53 -5.11
CA PHE A 335 10.67 10.28 -3.73
C PHE A 335 9.85 11.15 -2.78
N VAL A 336 9.00 10.48 -2.00
CA VAL A 336 8.28 11.12 -0.90
C VAL A 336 9.19 11.08 0.33
N LEU A 337 9.74 12.25 0.67
CA LEU A 337 10.80 12.37 1.66
C LEU A 337 10.27 12.35 3.08
N SER A 338 11.06 11.72 3.95
CA SER A 338 10.93 11.89 5.40
C SER A 338 11.97 12.88 5.91
N PRO A 339 11.71 13.54 7.05
CA PRO A 339 12.65 14.51 7.60
C PRO A 339 14.07 13.93 7.75
N GLY A 340 15.05 14.59 7.13
CA GLY A 340 16.46 14.20 7.22
C GLY A 340 16.91 13.10 6.25
N VAL A 341 16.09 12.72 5.27
CA VAL A 341 16.47 11.74 4.23
C VAL A 341 16.67 12.44 2.88
N ASP A 342 17.83 12.24 2.26
CA ASP A 342 18.18 12.72 0.92
C ASP A 342 18.45 11.54 -0.03
N PRO A 343 17.67 11.35 -1.10
CA PRO A 343 17.83 10.23 -2.04
C PRO A 343 18.93 10.46 -3.09
N THR A 344 19.58 11.63 -3.11
CA THR A 344 20.48 12.04 -4.21
C THR A 344 21.61 11.03 -4.45
N ASN A 345 22.30 10.60 -3.39
CA ASN A 345 23.42 9.66 -3.52
C ASN A 345 22.96 8.28 -4.06
N SER A 346 21.84 7.77 -3.54
CA SER A 346 21.26 6.50 -4.01
C SER A 346 20.83 6.59 -5.47
N LEU A 347 20.30 7.73 -5.90
CA LEU A 347 19.92 7.96 -7.29
C LEU A 347 21.14 8.09 -8.22
N LEU A 348 22.22 8.74 -7.75
CA LEU A 348 23.46 8.85 -8.52
C LEU A 348 24.10 7.47 -8.74
N GLN A 349 24.16 6.62 -7.70
CA GLN A 349 24.61 5.23 -7.82
C GLN A 349 23.74 4.42 -8.79
N LEU A 350 22.42 4.64 -8.77
CA LEU A 350 21.51 4.02 -9.72
C LEU A 350 21.81 4.47 -11.16
N ALA A 351 22.04 5.77 -11.37
CA ALA A 351 22.38 6.32 -12.67
C ALA A 351 23.73 5.77 -13.18
N GLU A 352 24.73 5.64 -12.32
CA GLU A 352 26.00 4.97 -12.66
C GLU A 352 25.79 3.53 -13.11
N TYR A 353 25.03 2.76 -12.33
CA TYR A 353 24.73 1.36 -12.66
C TYR A 353 23.95 1.21 -13.97
N SER A 354 23.03 2.15 -14.24
CA SER A 354 22.25 2.19 -15.48
C SER A 354 23.00 2.80 -16.67
N GLY A 355 24.28 3.19 -16.52
CA GLY A 355 25.07 3.82 -17.58
C GLY A 355 24.64 5.26 -17.93
N MET A 356 23.85 5.89 -17.05
CA MET A 356 23.26 7.22 -17.21
C MET A 356 24.00 8.32 -16.44
N ALA A 357 25.12 8.02 -15.76
CA ALA A 357 25.87 8.98 -14.95
C ALA A 357 26.26 10.27 -15.70
N ASN A 358 26.72 10.14 -16.95
CA ASN A 358 27.10 11.30 -17.78
C ASN A 358 25.90 12.10 -18.31
N SER A 359 24.71 11.53 -18.23
CA SER A 359 23.43 12.11 -18.69
C SER A 359 22.49 12.36 -17.51
N PHE A 360 23.04 12.49 -16.30
CA PHE A 360 22.28 12.76 -15.08
C PHE A 360 22.39 14.26 -14.72
N LEU A 361 21.24 14.94 -14.72
CA LEU A 361 21.12 16.36 -14.45
C LEU A 361 20.32 16.55 -13.16
N ALA A 362 20.96 17.02 -12.09
CA ALA A 362 20.32 17.26 -10.80
C ALA A 362 20.18 18.76 -10.50
N LEU A 363 19.04 19.16 -9.96
CA LEU A 363 18.74 20.53 -9.54
C LEU A 363 17.92 20.54 -8.25
N SER A 364 18.38 21.25 -7.23
CA SER A 364 17.54 21.54 -6.05
C SER A 364 16.67 22.76 -6.32
N LEU A 365 15.37 22.59 -6.19
CA LEU A 365 14.42 23.68 -6.37
C LEU A 365 14.43 24.63 -5.17
N GLY A 366 14.39 25.91 -5.50
CA GLY A 366 14.31 27.04 -4.59
C GLY A 366 13.98 28.30 -5.38
N GLN A 367 14.12 29.47 -4.76
CA GLN A 367 13.80 30.74 -5.40
C GLN A 367 14.61 30.93 -6.69
N GLY A 368 13.91 31.20 -7.81
CA GLY A 368 14.53 31.49 -9.11
C GLY A 368 14.98 30.28 -9.94
N GLN A 369 14.83 29.04 -9.46
CA GLN A 369 15.30 27.83 -10.16
C GLN A 369 14.33 27.26 -11.20
N ALA A 370 13.06 27.70 -11.18
CA ALA A 370 12.00 27.23 -12.07
C ALA A 370 12.32 27.30 -13.58
N PRO A 371 12.92 28.38 -14.12
CA PRO A 371 13.28 28.44 -15.54
C PRO A 371 14.36 27.41 -15.92
N ILE A 372 15.32 27.17 -15.03
CA ILE A 372 16.41 26.19 -15.24
C ILE A 372 15.83 24.78 -15.24
N ALA A 373 14.94 24.46 -14.28
CA ALA A 373 14.24 23.19 -14.22
C ALA A 373 13.44 22.91 -15.50
N THR A 374 12.71 23.91 -16.00
CA THR A 374 11.92 23.82 -17.24
C THR A 374 12.83 23.48 -18.43
N ARG A 375 13.97 24.19 -18.56
CA ARG A 375 14.94 23.95 -19.63
C ARG A 375 15.56 22.55 -19.54
N MET A 376 15.95 22.11 -18.34
CA MET A 376 16.51 20.77 -18.11
C MET A 376 15.54 19.66 -18.52
N ILE A 377 14.25 19.81 -18.21
CA ILE A 377 13.22 18.84 -18.64
C ILE A 377 13.14 18.82 -20.17
N THR A 378 13.00 19.98 -20.82
CA THR A 378 12.87 20.04 -22.28
C THR A 378 14.08 19.46 -23.01
N GLU A 379 15.29 19.81 -22.57
CA GLU A 379 16.54 19.23 -23.12
C GLU A 379 16.61 17.73 -22.84
N GLY A 380 16.29 17.30 -21.62
CA GLY A 380 16.32 15.89 -21.23
C GLY A 380 15.33 15.03 -22.03
N VAL A 381 14.14 15.55 -22.35
CA VAL A 381 13.15 14.87 -23.20
C VAL A 381 13.71 14.60 -24.59
N THR A 382 14.49 15.53 -25.15
CA THR A 382 15.09 15.39 -26.48
C THR A 382 16.36 14.55 -26.49
N GLU A 383 17.22 14.71 -25.48
CA GLU A 383 18.55 14.09 -25.43
C GLU A 383 18.58 12.75 -24.68
N GLY A 384 17.51 12.42 -23.96
CA GLY A 384 17.42 11.19 -23.16
C GLY A 384 18.06 11.29 -21.78
N ASN A 385 18.23 12.50 -21.23
CA ASN A 385 18.85 12.70 -19.93
C ASN A 385 17.94 12.26 -18.77
N TRP A 386 18.54 11.86 -17.65
CA TRP A 386 17.83 11.73 -16.39
C TRP A 386 17.82 13.08 -15.69
N VAL A 387 16.63 13.61 -15.41
CA VAL A 387 16.47 14.90 -14.74
C VAL A 387 15.98 14.66 -13.33
N PHE A 388 16.73 15.11 -12.33
CA PHE A 388 16.34 15.04 -10.92
C PHE A 388 16.06 16.43 -10.36
N LEU A 389 14.82 16.64 -9.92
CA LEU A 389 14.36 17.86 -9.26
C LEU A 389 14.20 17.58 -7.76
N ALA A 390 15.13 18.10 -6.96
CA ALA A 390 15.09 17.94 -5.52
C ALA A 390 14.24 19.02 -4.84
N ASN A 391 13.61 18.66 -3.72
CA ASN A 391 12.91 19.57 -2.81
C ASN A 391 11.74 20.36 -3.45
N CYS A 392 10.91 19.72 -4.28
CA CYS A 392 9.82 20.37 -5.01
C CYS A 392 8.78 21.06 -4.11
N HIS A 393 8.56 20.58 -2.88
CA HIS A 393 7.76 21.26 -1.86
C HIS A 393 8.21 22.70 -1.54
N LEU A 394 9.45 23.10 -1.87
CA LEU A 394 9.94 24.47 -1.69
C LEU A 394 9.52 25.43 -2.84
N SER A 395 8.98 24.89 -3.94
CA SER A 395 8.61 25.64 -5.14
C SER A 395 7.19 25.31 -5.62
N LEU A 396 6.23 25.26 -4.70
CA LEU A 396 4.82 24.92 -4.98
C LEU A 396 4.17 25.81 -6.04
N SER A 397 4.54 27.09 -6.10
CA SER A 397 4.02 28.04 -7.10
C SER A 397 4.36 27.67 -8.54
N TRP A 398 5.40 26.87 -8.76
CA TRP A 398 5.81 26.38 -10.08
C TRP A 398 5.22 25.00 -10.42
N MET A 399 4.69 24.27 -9.44
CA MET A 399 4.14 22.93 -9.66
C MET A 399 3.03 22.86 -10.72
N PRO A 400 2.13 23.86 -10.89
CA PRO A 400 1.17 23.86 -12.01
C PRO A 400 1.82 23.92 -13.39
N GLN A 401 3.03 24.50 -13.50
CA GLN A 401 3.77 24.50 -14.76
C GLN A 401 4.47 23.14 -14.99
N LEU A 402 5.02 22.54 -13.93
CA LEU A 402 5.56 21.18 -14.00
C LEU A 402 4.49 20.17 -14.42
N ASP A 403 3.28 20.31 -13.88
CA ASP A 403 2.14 19.46 -14.22
C ASP A 403 1.83 19.50 -15.73
N LYS A 404 1.77 20.71 -16.32
CA LYS A 404 1.62 20.89 -17.77
C LYS A 404 2.75 20.23 -18.57
N LEU A 405 3.99 20.28 -18.10
CA LEU A 405 5.11 19.61 -18.78
C LEU A 405 4.92 18.09 -18.76
N ILE A 406 4.48 17.52 -17.62
CA ILE A 406 4.22 16.09 -17.46
C ILE A 406 3.03 15.64 -18.32
N GLU A 407 1.95 16.43 -18.38
CA GLU A 407 0.83 16.18 -19.28
C GLU A 407 1.30 16.16 -20.74
N GLN A 408 2.17 17.09 -21.14
CA GLN A 408 2.72 17.09 -22.49
C GLN A 408 3.49 15.80 -22.77
N LEU A 409 4.28 15.25 -21.83
CA LEU A 409 4.99 13.96 -22.00
C LEU A 409 4.08 12.82 -22.46
N GLN A 410 2.79 12.85 -22.09
CA GLN A 410 1.83 11.82 -22.50
C GLN A 410 1.52 11.85 -24.00
N VAL A 411 1.63 13.02 -24.63
CA VAL A 411 1.29 13.25 -26.05
C VAL A 411 2.53 13.25 -26.94
N GLN A 412 3.68 13.70 -26.42
CA GLN A 412 4.94 13.66 -27.18
C GLN A 412 5.55 12.25 -27.16
N ASP A 413 6.58 12.07 -28.01
CA ASP A 413 7.42 10.88 -28.02
C ASP A 413 8.78 11.19 -27.39
N PRO A 414 8.86 11.21 -26.04
CA PRO A 414 10.11 11.50 -25.34
C PRO A 414 11.15 10.40 -25.59
N HIS A 415 12.42 10.77 -25.61
CA HIS A 415 13.52 9.83 -25.81
C HIS A 415 13.39 8.62 -24.85
N PRO A 416 13.56 7.37 -25.30
CA PRO A 416 13.30 6.17 -24.48
C PRO A 416 14.07 6.11 -23.15
N ASN A 417 15.29 6.67 -23.12
CA ASN A 417 16.13 6.72 -21.92
C ASN A 417 15.77 7.84 -20.93
N PHE A 418 14.97 8.83 -21.34
CA PHE A 418 14.59 9.95 -20.48
C PHE A 418 13.86 9.43 -19.23
N ARG A 419 14.21 9.97 -18.06
CA ARG A 419 13.49 9.73 -16.81
C ARG A 419 13.43 11.03 -16.01
N LEU A 420 12.23 11.35 -15.51
CA LEU A 420 12.00 12.49 -14.63
C LEU A 420 11.89 11.99 -13.18
N TRP A 421 12.84 12.41 -12.36
CA TRP A 421 12.89 12.14 -10.93
C TRP A 421 12.57 13.40 -10.14
N ILE A 422 11.78 13.23 -9.09
CA ILE A 422 11.26 14.31 -8.25
C ILE A 422 11.48 13.91 -6.79
N SER A 423 11.91 14.82 -5.93
CA SER A 423 11.82 14.61 -4.48
C SER A 423 11.01 15.70 -3.80
N SER A 424 10.15 15.31 -2.86
CA SER A 424 9.31 16.25 -2.13
C SER A 424 8.93 15.71 -0.76
N SER A 425 8.94 16.59 0.25
CA SER A 425 8.22 16.33 1.50
C SER A 425 6.71 16.35 1.22
N PRO A 426 5.89 15.59 2.00
CA PRO A 426 4.43 15.67 1.93
C PRO A 426 3.91 17.10 2.05
N HIS A 427 3.01 17.49 1.14
CA HIS A 427 2.38 18.81 1.14
C HIS A 427 0.97 18.72 0.52
N PRO A 428 -0.06 19.32 1.13
CA PRO A 428 -1.44 19.26 0.61
C PRO A 428 -1.60 19.94 -0.75
N ASP A 429 -0.86 21.02 -1.01
CA ASP A 429 -0.92 21.77 -2.28
C ASP A 429 -0.08 21.14 -3.41
N PHE A 430 0.53 19.97 -3.18
CA PHE A 430 1.24 19.27 -4.26
C PHE A 430 0.22 18.73 -5.28
N PRO A 431 0.40 18.94 -6.60
CA PRO A 431 -0.61 18.56 -7.58
C PRO A 431 -0.95 17.07 -7.57
N VAL A 432 -2.24 16.78 -7.44
CA VAL A 432 -2.79 15.41 -7.43
C VAL A 432 -2.57 14.70 -8.77
N SER A 433 -2.68 15.41 -9.87
CA SER A 433 -2.41 14.96 -11.25
C SER A 433 -1.00 14.37 -11.39
N ILE A 434 0.01 15.08 -10.90
CA ILE A 434 1.40 14.59 -10.86
C ILE A 434 1.48 13.31 -10.03
N LEU A 435 0.86 13.26 -8.85
CA LEU A 435 0.90 12.07 -7.99
C LEU A 435 0.18 10.86 -8.61
N GLN A 436 -0.90 11.08 -9.34
CA GLN A 436 -1.66 10.02 -9.99
C GLN A 436 -0.92 9.42 -11.19
N THR A 437 -0.16 10.24 -11.92
CA THR A 437 0.60 9.83 -13.12
C THR A 437 2.01 9.34 -12.81
N SER A 438 2.45 9.43 -11.56
CA SER A 438 3.82 9.10 -11.15
C SER A 438 3.90 7.84 -10.30
N ILE A 439 5.06 7.19 -10.35
CA ILE A 439 5.39 6.13 -9.42
C ILE A 439 6.03 6.74 -8.17
N LYS A 440 5.41 6.52 -7.01
CA LYS A 440 5.91 7.05 -5.73
C LYS A 440 6.69 6.01 -4.94
N MET A 441 7.73 6.48 -4.26
CA MET A 441 8.47 5.68 -3.30
C MET A 441 8.89 6.50 -2.09
N THR A 442 8.88 5.87 -0.92
CA THR A 442 9.43 6.43 0.32
C THR A 442 10.81 5.83 0.58
N THR A 443 11.77 6.65 1.01
CA THR A 443 13.14 6.22 1.35
C THR A 443 13.37 6.05 2.86
N GLU A 444 12.30 5.87 3.64
CA GLU A 444 12.43 5.60 5.07
C GLU A 444 13.14 4.27 5.35
N PRO A 445 14.03 4.21 6.34
CA PRO A 445 14.50 2.94 6.88
C PRO A 445 13.31 2.11 7.38
N PRO A 446 13.29 0.78 7.13
CA PRO A 446 12.20 -0.08 7.58
C PRO A 446 12.15 -0.16 9.10
N LYS A 447 10.97 -0.44 9.66
CA LYS A 447 10.85 -0.70 11.10
C LYS A 447 11.36 -2.09 11.49
N GLY A 448 12.03 -2.15 12.64
CA GLY A 448 12.58 -3.35 13.24
C GLY A 448 14.06 -3.57 12.95
N ILE A 449 14.78 -4.05 13.96
CA ILE A 449 16.23 -4.29 13.88
C ILE A 449 16.57 -5.24 12.73
N LYS A 450 15.86 -6.38 12.61
CA LYS A 450 16.09 -7.38 11.56
C LYS A 450 15.91 -6.80 10.15
N ALA A 451 14.89 -5.95 9.95
CA ALA A 451 14.61 -5.35 8.66
C ALA A 451 15.69 -4.32 8.28
N ASN A 452 16.11 -3.48 9.23
CA ASN A 452 17.22 -2.55 9.04
C ASN A 452 18.53 -3.27 8.71
N MET A 453 18.85 -4.35 9.43
CA MET A 453 20.04 -5.14 9.13
C MET A 453 19.99 -5.75 7.73
N LYS A 454 18.86 -6.37 7.33
CA LYS A 454 18.70 -6.90 5.97
C LYS A 454 18.90 -5.82 4.91
N ARG A 455 18.35 -4.62 5.13
CA ARG A 455 18.52 -3.47 4.23
C ARG A 455 19.99 -3.09 4.10
N LEU A 456 20.70 -2.87 5.21
CA LEU A 456 22.11 -2.49 5.20
C LEU A 456 22.98 -3.54 4.49
N TYR A 457 22.70 -4.84 4.71
CA TYR A 457 23.39 -5.91 4.01
C TYR A 457 23.14 -5.92 2.50
N ASN A 458 21.93 -5.57 2.06
CA ASN A 458 21.61 -5.49 0.63
C ASN A 458 22.21 -4.25 -0.05
N LEU A 459 22.53 -3.20 0.71
CA LEU A 459 23.20 -2.00 0.19
C LEU A 459 24.71 -2.22 -0.01
N LEU A 460 25.32 -3.14 0.74
CA LEU A 460 26.73 -3.45 0.61
C LEU A 460 27.03 -4.19 -0.69
N THR A 461 27.94 -3.63 -1.48
CA THR A 461 28.44 -4.29 -2.70
C THR A 461 29.40 -5.44 -2.37
N ASP A 462 29.52 -6.39 -3.29
CA ASP A 462 30.50 -7.48 -3.19
C ASP A 462 31.95 -6.96 -3.06
N GLN A 463 32.23 -5.80 -3.63
CA GLN A 463 33.54 -5.14 -3.54
C GLN A 463 33.77 -4.59 -2.12
N GLN A 464 32.81 -3.86 -1.56
CA GLN A 464 32.88 -3.37 -0.17
C GLN A 464 33.05 -4.53 0.81
N PHE A 465 32.31 -5.63 0.62
CA PHE A 465 32.38 -6.79 1.49
C PHE A 465 33.73 -7.53 1.47
N LYS A 466 34.55 -7.31 0.44
CA LYS A 466 35.87 -7.92 0.23
C LYS A 466 37.02 -6.93 0.31
N ARG A 467 36.76 -5.66 0.63
CA ARG A 467 37.74 -4.56 0.55
C ARG A 467 38.89 -4.69 1.54
N CYS A 468 38.61 -5.18 2.75
CA CYS A 468 39.59 -5.24 3.84
C CYS A 468 40.52 -6.47 3.76
N SER A 469 41.81 -6.25 3.99
CA SER A 469 42.88 -7.26 4.06
C SER A 469 42.67 -8.29 5.19
N LYS A 470 41.87 -7.95 6.21
CA LYS A 470 41.56 -8.79 7.38
C LYS A 470 40.08 -9.22 7.37
N PRO A 471 39.65 -10.07 6.42
CA PRO A 471 38.23 -10.28 6.10
C PRO A 471 37.40 -10.86 7.25
N ARG A 472 37.98 -11.77 8.07
CA ARG A 472 37.26 -12.37 9.20
C ARG A 472 36.92 -11.32 10.27
N LYS A 473 37.87 -10.41 10.55
CA LYS A 473 37.72 -9.37 11.56
C LYS A 473 36.76 -8.28 11.08
N PHE A 474 36.95 -7.83 9.84
CA PHE A 474 36.08 -6.87 9.19
C PHE A 474 34.62 -7.34 9.17
N LYS A 475 34.33 -8.55 8.70
CA LYS A 475 32.94 -9.05 8.61
C LYS A 475 32.23 -9.13 9.96
N LYS A 476 32.95 -9.49 11.03
CA LYS A 476 32.38 -9.50 12.38
C LYS A 476 32.07 -8.10 12.90
N LEU A 477 32.98 -7.15 12.70
CA LEU A 477 32.78 -5.76 13.12
C LEU A 477 31.78 -5.01 12.23
N LEU A 478 31.67 -5.37 10.96
CA LEU A 478 30.66 -4.87 10.05
C LEU A 478 29.26 -5.30 10.51
N PHE A 479 29.09 -6.56 10.93
CA PHE A 479 27.84 -7.00 11.56
C PHE A 479 27.52 -6.18 12.81
N ALA A 480 28.52 -5.98 13.68
CA ALA A 480 28.38 -5.17 14.89
C ALA A 480 27.99 -3.70 14.57
N LEU A 481 28.58 -3.13 13.51
CA LEU A 481 28.25 -1.79 13.03
C LEU A 481 26.82 -1.71 12.48
N CYS A 482 26.40 -2.68 11.65
CA CYS A 482 25.03 -2.77 11.14
C CYS A 482 24.02 -2.87 12.29
N PHE A 483 24.33 -3.67 13.31
CA PHE A 483 23.48 -3.85 14.49
C PHE A 483 23.43 -2.58 15.35
N PHE A 484 24.59 -1.95 15.60
CA PHE A 484 24.71 -0.67 16.29
C PHE A 484 23.85 0.40 15.61
N HIS A 485 24.04 0.64 14.31
CA HIS A 485 23.25 1.60 13.55
C HIS A 485 21.74 1.28 13.60
N SER A 486 21.36 0.01 13.44
CA SER A 486 19.96 -0.43 13.52
C SER A 486 19.34 -0.17 14.89
N ILE A 487 20.10 -0.32 15.99
CA ILE A 487 19.64 0.01 17.34
C ILE A 487 19.40 1.51 17.49
N LEU A 488 20.32 2.34 17.01
CA LEU A 488 20.18 3.80 17.12
C LEU A 488 18.91 4.29 16.40
N LEU A 489 18.67 3.76 15.19
CA LEU A 489 17.44 4.04 14.42
C LEU A 489 16.19 3.56 15.17
N GLU A 490 16.18 2.32 15.64
CA GLU A 490 15.00 1.76 16.31
C GLU A 490 14.71 2.39 17.66
N ARG A 491 15.75 2.86 18.37
CA ARG A 491 15.60 3.45 19.69
C ARG A 491 14.86 4.78 19.64
N LYS A 492 14.93 5.50 18.51
CA LYS A 492 14.16 6.73 18.24
C LYS A 492 12.64 6.53 18.43
N LYS A 493 12.13 5.32 18.21
CA LYS A 493 10.69 5.03 18.37
C LYS A 493 10.16 5.20 19.80
N PHE A 494 11.05 5.13 20.79
CA PHE A 494 10.70 5.29 22.21
C PHE A 494 10.73 6.75 22.66
N GLN A 495 10.90 7.70 21.73
CA GLN A 495 10.91 9.15 22.03
C GLN A 495 11.87 9.45 23.18
N GLN A 496 11.42 10.19 24.19
CA GLN A 496 12.19 10.61 25.36
C GLN A 496 12.70 9.46 26.24
N LEU A 497 12.09 8.26 26.17
CA LEU A 497 12.61 7.06 26.85
C LEU A 497 13.76 6.41 26.08
N GLY A 498 13.82 6.64 24.76
CA GLY A 498 14.90 6.19 23.91
C GLY A 498 16.10 7.12 23.98
N TRP A 499 15.86 8.41 23.74
CA TRP A 499 16.84 9.50 23.71
C TRP A 499 16.23 10.73 24.36
N ASN A 500 16.99 11.48 25.15
CA ASN A 500 16.50 12.74 25.73
C ASN A 500 16.14 13.74 24.61
N ILE A 501 16.92 13.76 23.53
CA ILE A 501 16.68 14.57 22.32
C ILE A 501 16.57 13.65 21.10
N VAL A 502 15.62 13.93 20.20
CA VAL A 502 15.41 13.13 19.00
C VAL A 502 16.48 13.46 17.94
N TYR A 503 17.47 12.57 17.79
CA TYR A 503 18.54 12.71 16.80
C TYR A 503 18.18 12.12 15.42
N GLY A 504 18.81 12.66 14.38
CA GLY A 504 18.60 12.29 12.97
C GLY A 504 19.74 11.46 12.40
N PHE A 505 19.94 10.24 12.91
CA PHE A 505 20.92 9.31 12.32
C PHE A 505 20.44 8.83 10.94
N ASN A 506 21.36 8.77 9.98
CA ASN A 506 21.07 8.44 8.58
C ASN A 506 22.11 7.49 7.97
N ASP A 507 21.89 7.12 6.71
CA ASP A 507 22.74 6.16 6.00
C ASP A 507 24.17 6.70 5.75
N SER A 508 24.35 8.01 5.61
CA SER A 508 25.67 8.63 5.48
C SER A 508 26.53 8.37 6.72
N ASP A 509 25.93 8.40 7.92
CA ASP A 509 26.65 8.06 9.15
C ASP A 509 27.15 6.61 9.11
N PHE A 510 26.35 5.68 8.58
CA PHE A 510 26.75 4.28 8.43
C PHE A 510 27.87 4.12 7.38
N GLU A 511 27.73 4.73 6.21
CA GLU A 511 28.71 4.66 5.12
C GLU A 511 30.08 5.20 5.55
N VAL A 512 30.11 6.34 6.26
CA VAL A 512 31.37 6.90 6.81
C VAL A 512 31.98 5.93 7.81
N SER A 513 31.18 5.34 8.70
CA SER A 513 31.65 4.40 9.71
C SER A 513 32.19 3.09 9.11
N GLU A 514 31.56 2.59 8.05
CA GLU A 514 32.02 1.40 7.31
C GLU A 514 33.37 1.65 6.62
N ASN A 515 33.50 2.81 5.97
CA ASN A 515 34.77 3.22 5.35
C ASN A 515 35.89 3.35 6.39
N LEU A 516 35.63 4.03 7.52
CA LEU A 516 36.59 4.17 8.62
C LEU A 516 37.01 2.80 9.17
N LEU A 517 36.05 1.89 9.34
CA LEU A 517 36.31 0.53 9.79
C LEU A 517 37.28 -0.20 8.85
N SER A 518 37.07 -0.13 7.53
CA SER A 518 37.96 -0.76 6.55
C SER A 518 39.37 -0.16 6.62
N ILE A 519 39.48 1.17 6.59
CA ILE A 519 40.78 1.87 6.55
C ILE A 519 41.61 1.54 7.78
N TYR A 520 41.05 1.66 8.98
CA TYR A 520 41.79 1.45 10.22
C TYR A 520 42.13 -0.02 10.47
N LEU A 521 41.34 -0.96 9.98
CA LEU A 521 41.71 -2.38 10.06
C LEU A 521 42.87 -2.73 9.12
N ASP A 522 42.98 -2.07 7.98
CA ASP A 522 44.07 -2.29 7.03
C ASP A 522 45.37 -1.59 7.47
N GLU A 523 45.28 -0.37 8.00
CA GLU A 523 46.44 0.44 8.39
C GLU A 523 47.16 -0.09 9.64
N TYR A 524 46.42 -0.66 10.61
CA TYR A 524 46.98 -1.05 11.91
C TYR A 524 46.95 -2.57 12.14
N ASP A 525 48.09 -3.15 12.51
CA ASP A 525 48.20 -4.58 12.87
C ASP A 525 47.39 -4.94 14.11
N VAL A 526 47.55 -4.13 15.17
CA VAL A 526 46.75 -4.20 16.39
C VAL A 526 45.53 -3.30 16.21
N THR A 527 44.34 -3.78 16.54
CA THR A 527 43.13 -2.98 16.30
C THR A 527 43.06 -1.80 17.26
N PRO A 528 42.97 -0.57 16.72
CA PRO A 528 42.94 0.64 17.53
C PRO A 528 41.51 0.88 18.03
N TRP A 529 41.10 0.14 19.07
CA TRP A 529 39.74 0.18 19.60
C TRP A 529 39.29 1.59 19.99
N ASP A 530 40.13 2.33 20.71
CA ASP A 530 39.78 3.67 21.18
C ASP A 530 39.59 4.65 20.02
N ALA A 531 40.44 4.57 18.99
CA ALA A 531 40.30 5.38 17.79
C ALA A 531 39.03 5.04 17.01
N LEU A 532 38.75 3.75 16.77
CA LEU A 532 37.54 3.30 16.07
C LEU A 532 36.27 3.75 16.81
N LYS A 533 36.22 3.54 18.13
CA LYS A 533 35.08 3.94 18.95
C LYS A 533 34.89 5.44 18.96
N TYR A 534 35.98 6.21 19.11
CA TYR A 534 35.90 7.66 19.13
C TYR A 534 35.49 8.23 17.78
N LEU A 535 36.03 7.74 16.67
CA LEU A 535 35.67 8.23 15.34
C LEU A 535 34.23 7.87 14.97
N ILE A 536 33.81 6.64 15.24
CA ILE A 536 32.44 6.18 14.93
C ILE A 536 31.43 6.83 15.88
N ALA A 537 31.53 6.58 17.18
CA ALA A 537 30.51 7.01 18.14
C ALA A 537 30.77 8.41 18.73
N GLY A 538 32.02 8.83 18.88
CA GLY A 538 32.35 10.12 19.48
C GLY A 538 32.22 11.30 18.51
N VAL A 539 32.63 11.10 17.26
CA VAL A 539 32.68 12.13 16.20
C VAL A 539 31.55 11.98 15.21
N ASN A 540 31.43 10.83 14.54
CA ASN A 540 30.47 10.67 13.44
C ASN A 540 29.02 10.64 13.96
N TYR A 541 28.64 9.62 14.74
CA TYR A 541 27.31 9.60 15.37
C TYR A 541 27.20 10.65 16.50
N GLY A 542 28.27 10.82 17.27
CA GLY A 542 28.31 11.75 18.40
C GLY A 542 28.23 13.23 18.02
N GLY A 543 28.53 13.58 16.76
CA GLY A 543 28.38 14.94 16.24
C GLY A 543 26.92 15.39 16.19
N HIS A 544 25.97 14.46 16.12
CA HIS A 544 24.54 14.75 16.22
C HIS A 544 24.06 14.90 17.67
N VAL A 545 24.79 14.30 18.62
CA VAL A 545 24.35 14.13 20.01
C VAL A 545 24.83 15.29 20.87
N THR A 546 23.88 16.09 21.34
CA THR A 546 24.14 17.31 22.13
C THR A 546 23.99 17.12 23.63
N ASP A 547 23.28 16.08 24.09
CA ASP A 547 23.06 15.81 25.51
C ASP A 547 24.12 14.83 26.06
N ASP A 548 24.64 15.11 27.25
CA ASP A 548 25.72 14.32 27.85
C ASP A 548 25.28 12.90 28.27
N TRP A 549 24.02 12.72 28.68
CA TRP A 549 23.48 11.41 29.05
C TRP A 549 23.25 10.55 27.81
N ASP A 550 22.74 11.14 26.73
CA ASP A 550 22.62 10.48 25.43
C ASP A 550 24.01 10.14 24.86
N ARG A 551 25.02 11.00 25.06
CA ARG A 551 26.40 10.71 24.64
C ARG A 551 27.00 9.54 25.42
N ARG A 552 26.71 9.44 26.73
CA ARG A 552 27.07 8.30 27.56
C ARG A 552 26.39 7.02 27.08
N LEU A 553 25.12 7.09 26.71
CA LEU A 553 24.37 5.95 26.17
C LEU A 553 24.97 5.46 24.85
N LEU A 554 25.23 6.37 23.91
CA LEU A 554 25.89 6.06 22.63
C LEU A 554 27.26 5.40 22.86
N SER A 555 28.04 5.96 23.79
CA SER A 555 29.35 5.42 24.19
C SER A 555 29.23 4.03 24.84
N THR A 556 28.14 3.74 25.54
CA THR A 556 27.91 2.42 26.15
C THR A 556 27.70 1.38 25.05
N TYR A 557 26.83 1.67 24.08
CA TYR A 557 26.56 0.77 22.97
C TYR A 557 27.81 0.43 22.15
N ILE A 558 28.59 1.45 21.75
CA ILE A 558 29.79 1.18 20.94
C ILE A 558 30.84 0.37 21.73
N ASN A 559 30.94 0.56 23.04
CA ASN A 559 31.90 -0.18 23.87
C ASN A 559 31.56 -1.67 23.98
N ASP A 560 30.27 -2.00 24.06
CA ASP A 560 29.81 -3.39 24.12
C ASP A 560 30.01 -4.12 22.78
N TYR A 561 29.80 -3.41 21.66
CA TYR A 561 29.86 -3.99 20.32
C TYR A 561 31.26 -3.99 19.70
N PHE A 562 32.09 -2.98 19.95
CA PHE A 562 33.46 -2.87 19.42
C PHE A 562 34.46 -3.25 20.50
N CYS A 563 34.64 -4.56 20.72
CA CYS A 563 35.59 -5.08 21.67
C CYS A 563 36.27 -6.37 21.18
N ASP A 564 37.35 -6.79 21.84
CA ASP A 564 38.05 -8.02 21.47
C ASP A 564 37.16 -9.26 21.53
N LYS A 565 36.19 -9.29 22.46
CA LYS A 565 35.25 -10.43 22.57
C LYS A 565 34.39 -10.57 21.32
N ALA A 566 33.97 -9.47 20.69
CA ALA A 566 33.18 -9.51 19.45
C ALA A 566 33.94 -10.21 18.31
N VAL A 567 35.27 -10.05 18.27
CA VAL A 567 36.13 -10.64 17.22
C VAL A 567 36.55 -12.08 17.57
N THR A 568 36.88 -12.34 18.83
CA THR A 568 37.47 -13.61 19.27
C THR A 568 36.43 -14.68 19.60
N THR A 569 35.28 -14.28 20.14
CA THR A 569 34.24 -15.22 20.62
C THR A 569 33.40 -15.73 19.44
N PRO A 570 33.22 -17.05 19.28
CA PRO A 570 32.20 -17.61 18.39
C PRO A 570 30.79 -17.27 18.89
N TYR A 571 29.90 -16.84 18.00
CA TYR A 571 28.51 -16.48 18.36
C TYR A 571 28.41 -15.47 19.51
N TYR A 572 29.27 -14.45 19.51
CA TYR A 572 29.18 -13.33 20.45
C TYR A 572 27.76 -12.75 20.43
N LYS A 573 27.13 -12.70 21.61
CA LYS A 573 25.73 -12.26 21.80
C LYS A 573 25.69 -10.89 22.43
#